data_AF-A0A562GZT5-F1
#
_entry.id   AF-A0A562GZT5-F1
#
_cell.length_a   1.000
_cell.length_b   1.000
_cell.length_c   1.000
_cell.angle_alpha   90.00
_cell.angle_beta   90.00
_cell.angle_gamma   90.00
#
_symmetry.space_group_name_H-M   'P 1'
#
loop_
_entity.id
_entity.type
_entity.pdbx_description
1 polymer ?
#
loop_
_entity_poly.entity_id
_entity_poly.type
_entity_poly.pdbx_seq_one_letter_code
_entity_poly.pdbx_strand_id
1 'polypeptide(L)' 'MDNVFMLAAVAAAIHAYSYARWLWQEGNKPGGILVALLIMLSLGVPIYRLMKAQ' A
#
# COMPACT_ATOMS: atom_id res chain seq x y z
N MET A 1 -7.43 16.46 -9.36
CA MET A 1 -7.73 15.01 -9.45
C MET A 1 -6.53 14.19 -9.01
N ASP A 2 -5.35 14.40 -9.58
CA ASP A 2 -4.14 13.59 -9.29
C ASP A 2 -3.71 13.62 -7.81
N ASN A 3 -3.73 14.78 -7.17
CA ASN A 3 -3.36 14.90 -5.75
C ASN A 3 -4.32 14.15 -4.81
N VAL A 4 -5.60 14.04 -5.19
CA VAL A 4 -6.62 13.32 -4.40
C VAL A 4 -6.41 11.81 -4.51
N PHE A 5 -6.10 11.31 -5.71
CA PHE A 5 -5.77 9.89 -5.91
C PHE A 5 -4.46 9.52 -5.20
N MET A 6 -3.48 10.41 -5.16
CA MET A 6 -2.24 10.19 -4.43
C MET A 6 -2.47 10.14 -2.92
N LEU A 7 -3.26 11.07 -2.35
CA LEU A 7 -3.67 11.02 -0.94
C LEU A 7 -4.46 9.74 -0.61
N ALA A 8 -5.37 9.33 -1.49
CA ALA A 8 -6.13 8.09 -1.33
C ALA A 8 -5.21 6.86 -1.36
N ALA A 9 -4.22 6.82 -2.24
CA ALA A 9 -3.24 5.75 -2.31
C ALA A 9 -2.40 5.65 -1.03
N VAL A 10 -1.96 6.79 -0.48
CA VAL A 10 -1.22 6.84 0.79
C VAL A 10 -2.10 6.36 1.95
N ALA A 11 -3.35 6.84 2.03
CA ALA A 11 -4.28 6.42 3.07
C ALA A 11 -4.58 4.91 3.00
N ALA A 12 -4.80 4.37 1.80
CA ALA A 12 -5.01 2.95 1.58
C ALA A 12 -3.77 2.13 1.98
N ALA A 13 -2.56 2.59 1.65
CA ALA A 13 -1.32 1.93 2.04
C ALA A 13 -1.13 1.88 3.56
N ILE A 14 -1.44 2.97 4.27
CA ILE A 14 -1.40 3.01 5.74
C ILE A 14 -2.38 2.01 6.34
N HIS A 15 -3.63 1.99 5.86
CA HIS A 15 -4.64 1.06 6.34
C HIS A 15 -4.24 -0.40 6.10
N ALA A 16 -3.78 -0.72 4.88
CA ALA A 16 -3.33 -2.06 4.53
C ALA A 16 -2.11 -2.48 5.36
N TYR A 17 -1.20 -1.57 5.70
CA TYR A 17 -0.07 -1.86 6.58
C TYR A 17 -0.52 -2.20 8.00
N SER A 18 -1.48 -1.43 8.56
CA SER A 18 -2.07 -1.74 9.86
C SER A 18 -2.73 -3.12 9.87
N TYR A 19 -3.41 -3.50 8.78
CA TYR A 19 -3.99 -4.83 8.63
C TYR A 19 -2.94 -5.94 8.51
N ALA A 20 -1.87 -5.72 7.74
CA ALA A 20 -0.75 -6.67 7.66
C ALA A 20 -0.09 -6.90 9.03
N ARG A 21 0.07 -5.84 9.80
CA ARG A 21 0.60 -5.90 11.17
C ARG A 21 -0.32 -6.70 12.10
N TRP A 22 -1.62 -6.49 12.00
CA TRP A 22 -2.59 -7.29 12.77
C TRP A 22 -2.53 -8.77 12.39
N LEU A 23 -2.43 -9.11 11.09
CA LEU A 23 -2.26 -10.49 10.63
C LEU A 23 -1.02 -11.16 11.22
N TRP A 24 0.10 -10.42 11.35
CA TRP A 24 1.30 -10.94 12.01
C TRP A 24 1.09 -11.22 13.51
N GLN A 25 0.29 -10.41 14.19
CA GLN A 25 -0.02 -10.58 15.61
C GLN A 25 -0.93 -11.79 15.86
N GLU A 26 -1.87 -12.06 14.95
CA GLU A 26 -2.75 -13.25 14.97
C GLU A 26 -2.05 -14.53 14.50
N GLY A 27 -0.75 -14.49 14.22
CA GLY A 27 0.03 -15.64 13.75
C GLY A 27 -0.13 -15.95 12.26
N ASN A 28 -0.96 -15.22 11.51
CA ASN A 28 -1.10 -15.32 10.06
C ASN A 28 -0.01 -14.54 9.32
N LYS A 29 1.24 -14.99 9.48
CA LYS A 29 2.39 -14.34 8.82
C LYS A 29 2.36 -14.38 7.30
N PRO A 30 1.93 -15.47 6.64
CA PRO A 30 1.82 -15.52 5.18
C PRO A 30 0.82 -14.48 4.66
N GLY A 31 -0.33 -14.31 5.33
CA GLY A 31 -1.31 -13.29 5.00
C GLY A 31 -0.74 -11.87 5.11
N GLY A 32 -0.03 -11.58 6.21
CA GLY A 32 0.63 -10.28 6.39
C GLY A 32 1.67 -9.98 5.30
N ILE A 33 2.47 -10.97 4.90
CA ILE A 33 3.44 -10.84 3.81
C ILE A 33 2.74 -10.56 2.47
N LEU A 34 1.66 -11.28 2.16
CA LEU A 34 0.89 -11.07 0.94
C LEU A 34 0.32 -9.65 0.87
N VAL A 35 -0.25 -9.15 1.97
CA VAL A 35 -0.76 -7.77 2.05
C VAL A 35 0.37 -6.77 1.84
N ALA A 36 1.53 -6.96 2.47
CA ALA A 36 2.68 -6.07 2.27
C ALA A 36 3.16 -6.03 0.81
N LEU A 37 3.18 -7.17 0.11
CA LEU A 37 3.51 -7.22 -1.32
C LEU A 37 2.47 -6.47 -2.17
N LEU A 38 1.17 -6.62 -1.86
CA LEU A 38 0.10 -5.90 -2.56
C LEU A 38 0.20 -4.38 -2.36
N ILE A 39 0.61 -3.91 -1.18
CA ILE A 39 0.87 -2.48 -0.95
C ILE A 39 1.97 -1.98 -1.90
N MET A 40 3.10 -2.70 -1.98
CA MET A 40 4.22 -2.31 -2.85
C MET A 40 3.81 -2.27 -4.32
N LEU A 41 3.05 -3.27 -4.79
CA LEU A 41 2.55 -3.31 -6.17
C LEU A 41 1.55 -2.20 -6.47
N SER A 42 0.62 -1.93 -5.56
CA SER A 42 -0.41 -0.90 -5.74
C SER A 42 0.14 0.52 -5.70
N LEU A 43 1.21 0.77 -4.94
CA LEU A 43 1.94 2.04 -4.94
C LEU A 43 2.83 2.23 -6.17
N GLY A 44 3.20 1.16 -6.87
CA GLY A 44 4.09 1.23 -8.04
C GLY A 44 3.53 2.11 -9.17
N VAL A 45 2.23 2.00 -9.48
CA VAL A 45 1.58 2.81 -10.52
C VAL A 45 1.57 4.31 -10.21
N PRO A 46 1.08 4.77 -9.04
CA PRO A 46 1.10 6.19 -8.72
C PRO A 46 2.52 6.76 -8.57
N ILE A 47 3.47 5.98 -8.02
CA ILE A 47 4.89 6.40 -7.92
C ILE A 47 5.50 6.56 -9.32
N TYR A 48 5.29 5.59 -10.22
CA TYR A 48 5.79 5.68 -11.60
C TYR A 48 5.22 6.91 -12.33
N ARG A 49 3.93 7.19 -12.15
CA ARG A 49 3.31 8.39 -12.71
C ARG A 49 3.92 9.68 -12.15
N LEU A 50 4.21 9.72 -10.84
CA LEU A 50 4.87 10.85 -10.21
C LEU A 50 6.26 11.10 -10.81
N MET A 51 7.07 10.05 -10.98
CA MET A 51 8.42 10.14 -11.55
C MET A 51 8.43 10.62 -13.00
N LYS A 52 7.39 10.29 -13.78
CA LYS A 52 7.27 10.72 -15.18
C LYS A 52 6.63 12.11 -15.34
N ALA A 53 5.91 12.58 -14.33
CA ALA A 53 5.31 13.92 -14.31
C ALA A 53 6.29 15.02 -13.89
N GLN A 54 7.47 14.65 -13.37
CA GLN A 54 8.62 15.53 -13.17
C GLN A 54 9.50 15.57 -14.42
#